data_AF-A0A0C1HSY9-F1
#
_entry.id   AF-A0A0C1HSY9-F1
#
_cell.length_a   1.000
_cell.length_b   1.000
_cell.length_c   1.000
_cell.angle_alpha   90.00
_cell.angle_beta   90.00
_cell.angle_gamma   90.00
#
_symmetry.space_group_name_H-M   'P 1'
#
loop_
_entity.id
_entity.type
_entity.pdbx_description
1 polymer ?
#
loop_
_entity_poly.entity_id
_entity_poly.type
_entity_poly.pdbx_seq_one_letter_code
_entity_poly.pdbx_strand_id
1 'polypeptide(L)'
;MATIDKLDISVYNLYAIRTRMIEQINQQFQLDQAASIPAQLQVLDNYPKPTELDVLLGIAPLYTPWAYFFPPPRFRFMRRSPFSYRVIPSFGSYDEQALHEQKLEEVLCRTPEEKQEKETLKSCFREIEKLNNWLNFIVGRVGQFLQG
;
A
#
# COMPACT_ATOMS: atom_id res chain seq x y z
N MET A 1 -35.80 -24.38 -20.46
CA MET A 1 -34.48 -24.69 -21.05
C MET A 1 -34.71 -24.92 -22.54
N ALA A 2 -34.30 -23.97 -23.40
CA ALA A 2 -34.52 -24.06 -24.83
C ALA A 2 -33.31 -24.75 -25.48
N THR A 3 -33.54 -25.90 -26.13
CA THR A 3 -32.55 -26.61 -26.92
C THR A 3 -32.55 -26.09 -28.36
N ILE A 4 -31.38 -26.14 -29.01
CA ILE A 4 -31.05 -25.52 -30.31
C ILE A 4 -32.09 -25.82 -31.41
N ASP A 5 -32.73 -26.99 -31.35
CA ASP A 5 -33.73 -27.45 -32.32
C ASP A 5 -35.04 -26.64 -32.37
N LYS A 6 -35.27 -25.71 -31.43
CA LYS A 6 -36.49 -24.87 -31.35
C LYS A 6 -36.31 -23.44 -31.88
N LEU A 7 -35.19 -23.13 -32.53
CA LEU A 7 -34.95 -21.80 -33.10
C LEU A 7 -35.50 -21.70 -34.52
N ASP A 8 -36.09 -20.55 -34.86
CA ASP A 8 -36.57 -20.28 -36.22
C ASP A 8 -35.43 -20.31 -37.23
N ILE A 9 -35.72 -20.77 -38.45
CA ILE A 9 -34.79 -20.86 -39.59
C ILE A 9 -34.11 -19.50 -39.87
N SER A 10 -34.79 -18.39 -39.59
CA SER A 10 -34.24 -17.03 -39.69
C SER A 10 -33.01 -16.80 -38.82
N VAL A 11 -32.96 -17.42 -37.63
CA VAL A 11 -31.82 -17.31 -36.69
C VAL A 11 -30.61 -18.04 -37.26
N TYR A 12 -30.80 -19.20 -37.88
CA TYR A 12 -29.73 -19.93 -38.57
C TYR A 12 -29.16 -19.17 -39.76
N ASN A 13 -30.02 -18.53 -40.56
CA ASN A 13 -29.59 -17.70 -41.68
C ASN A 13 -28.81 -16.48 -41.20
N LEU A 14 -29.29 -15.80 -40.15
CA LEU A 14 -28.59 -14.67 -39.53
C LEU A 14 -27.23 -15.08 -38.95
N TYR A 15 -27.17 -16.25 -38.30
CA TYR A 15 -25.91 -16.80 -37.81
C TYR A 15 -24.94 -17.06 -38.96
N ALA A 16 -25.36 -17.75 -40.02
CA ALA A 16 -24.52 -18.03 -41.19
C ALA A 16 -24.00 -16.76 -41.88
N ILE A 17 -24.85 -15.73 -42.01
CA ILE A 17 -24.45 -14.44 -42.57
C ILE A 17 -23.40 -13.76 -41.69
N ARG A 18 -23.60 -13.76 -40.37
CA ARG A 18 -22.65 -13.16 -39.41
C ARG A 18 -21.32 -13.88 -39.41
N THR A 19 -21.31 -15.21 -39.41
CA THR A 19 -20.07 -16.01 -39.47
C THR A 19 -19.31 -15.71 -40.77
N ARG A 20 -20.01 -15.66 -41.91
CA ARG A 20 -19.39 -15.33 -43.20
C ARG A 20 -18.78 -13.93 -43.22
N MET A 21 -19.43 -12.93 -42.62
CA MET A 21 -18.88 -11.59 -42.52
C MET A 21 -17.61 -11.55 -41.65
N ILE A 22 -17.60 -12.26 -40.52
CA ILE A 22 -16.42 -12.37 -39.65
C ILE A 22 -15.26 -13.04 -40.39
N GLU A 23 -15.52 -14.14 -41.10
CA GLU A 23 -14.51 -14.83 -41.90
C GLU A 23 -13.91 -13.92 -42.99
N GLN A 24 -14.74 -13.11 -43.67
CA GLN A 24 -14.25 -12.15 -44.65
C GLN A 24 -13.37 -11.06 -44.04
N ILE A 25 -13.73 -10.55 -42.87
CA ILE A 25 -12.92 -9.58 -42.12
C ILE A 25 -11.59 -10.21 -41.70
N ASN A 26 -11.62 -11.44 -41.19
CA ASN A 26 -10.40 -12.17 -40.81
C ASN A 26 -9.48 -12.43 -42.01
N GLN A 27 -10.02 -12.74 -43.19
CA GLN A 27 -9.24 -12.90 -44.41
C GLN A 27 -8.59 -11.58 -44.87
N GLN A 28 -9.27 -10.44 -44.71
CA GLN A 28 -8.75 -9.13 -45.11
C GLN A 28 -7.69 -8.59 -44.15
N PHE A 29 -7.93 -8.70 -42.85
CA PHE A 29 -7.10 -8.07 -41.81
C PHE A 29 -6.18 -9.04 -41.08
N GLN A 30 -6.24 -10.33 -41.40
CA GLN A 30 -5.44 -11.40 -40.78
C GLN A 30 -5.44 -11.32 -39.25
N LEU A 31 -6.60 -11.01 -38.66
CA LEU A 31 -6.73 -10.80 -37.20
C LEU A 31 -6.34 -12.05 -36.39
N ASP A 32 -6.53 -13.24 -36.97
CA ASP A 32 -6.09 -14.51 -36.38
C ASP A 32 -4.56 -14.61 -36.25
N GLN A 33 -3.81 -13.86 -37.06
CA GLN A 33 -2.35 -13.76 -37.01
C GLN A 33 -1.87 -12.62 -36.10
N ALA A 34 -2.76 -11.80 -35.53
CA ALA A 34 -2.34 -10.74 -34.61
C ALA A 34 -1.59 -11.29 -33.39
N ALA A 35 -1.91 -12.51 -32.95
CA ALA A 35 -1.22 -13.20 -31.87
C ALA A 35 0.19 -13.70 -32.23
N SER A 36 0.53 -13.81 -33.53
CA SER A 36 1.88 -14.19 -33.98
C SER A 36 2.82 -12.99 -34.13
N ILE A 37 2.32 -11.76 -34.02
CA ILE A 37 3.13 -10.55 -34.06
C ILE A 37 3.95 -10.49 -32.76
N PRO A 38 5.29 -10.59 -32.82
CA PRO A 38 6.11 -10.50 -31.62
C PRO A 38 5.98 -9.08 -31.03
N ALA A 39 5.85 -9.00 -29.71
CA ALA A 39 5.83 -7.72 -29.00
C ALA A 39 7.12 -6.95 -29.29
N GLN A 40 7.02 -5.83 -30.01
CA GLN A 40 8.18 -5.03 -30.43
C GLN A 40 8.78 -4.20 -29.29
N LEU A 41 8.01 -3.98 -28.21
CA LEU A 41 8.42 -3.17 -27.08
C LEU A 41 7.94 -3.81 -25.79
N GLN A 42 8.88 -4.21 -24.93
CA GLN A 42 8.59 -4.60 -23.56
C GLN A 42 8.92 -3.41 -22.66
N VAL A 43 7.90 -2.76 -22.10
CA VAL A 43 8.10 -1.75 -21.06
C VAL A 43 8.37 -2.48 -19.76
N LEU A 44 9.65 -2.56 -19.39
CA LEU A 44 10.06 -3.07 -18.09
C LEU A 44 9.86 -1.97 -17.05
N ASP A 45 8.93 -2.20 -16.13
CA ASP A 45 8.74 -1.33 -14.96
C ASP A 45 9.88 -1.60 -13.97
N ASN A 46 10.98 -0.87 -14.14
CA ASN A 46 12.16 -0.99 -13.28
C ASN A 46 12.04 -0.18 -11.98
N TYR A 47 10.91 0.50 -11.76
CA TYR A 47 10.71 1.22 -10.51
C TYR A 47 10.29 0.22 -9.43
N PRO A 48 11.05 0.10 -8.32
CA PRO A 48 10.59 -0.67 -7.19
C PRO A 48 9.32 -0.01 -6.68
N LYS A 49 8.17 -0.67 -6.88
CA LYS A 49 6.92 -0.23 -6.29
C LYS A 49 7.10 -0.39 -4.79
N PRO A 50 7.07 0.71 -4.01
CA PRO A 50 7.17 0.58 -2.57
C PRO A 50 6.02 -0.30 -2.10
N THR A 51 6.31 -1.23 -1.21
CA THR A 51 5.23 -2.03 -0.63
C THR A 51 4.31 -1.09 0.16
N GLU A 52 3.03 -1.45 0.29
CA GLU A 52 2.10 -0.64 1.08
C GLU A 52 2.60 -0.45 2.53
N LEU A 53 3.35 -1.43 3.04
CA LEU A 53 4.04 -1.34 4.33
C LEU A 53 5.15 -0.30 4.34
N ASP A 54 5.97 -0.18 3.29
CA ASP A 54 7.00 0.86 3.20
C ASP A 54 6.40 2.26 3.16
N VAL A 55 5.26 2.39 2.49
CA VAL A 55 4.46 3.63 2.45
C VAL A 55 3.89 3.95 3.84
N LEU A 56 3.28 2.95 4.49
CA LEU A 56 2.66 3.10 5.81
C LEU A 56 3.70 3.41 6.89
N LEU A 57 4.86 2.78 6.85
CA LEU A 57 5.97 3.00 7.79
C LEU A 57 6.79 4.26 7.45
N GLY A 58 6.54 4.88 6.30
CA GLY A 58 7.22 6.11 5.89
C GLY A 58 8.66 5.94 5.46
N ILE A 59 9.01 4.72 5.09
CA ILE A 59 10.31 4.37 4.53
C ILE A 59 10.39 4.93 3.10
N ALA A 60 9.28 4.87 2.35
CA ALA A 60 9.16 5.44 1.02
C ALA A 60 8.50 6.84 1.04
N PRO A 61 8.99 7.81 0.24
CA PRO A 61 8.34 9.10 0.11
C PRO A 61 7.00 8.95 -0.62
N LEU A 62 5.95 9.55 -0.05
CA LEU A 62 4.64 9.69 -0.70
C LEU A 62 4.64 10.94 -1.56
N TYR A 63 4.52 10.75 -2.88
CA TYR A 63 4.17 11.85 -3.78
C TYR A 63 2.64 11.87 -3.92
N THR A 64 1.99 12.90 -3.37
CA THR A 64 0.53 13.09 -3.47
C THR A 64 0.23 14.16 -4.52
N PRO A 65 0.09 13.79 -5.81
CA PRO A 65 -0.05 14.74 -6.92
C PRO A 65 -1.33 15.58 -6.88
N TRP A 66 -2.34 15.14 -6.12
CA TRP A 66 -3.61 15.87 -5.94
C TRP A 66 -3.54 16.94 -4.83
N ALA A 67 -2.48 16.94 -4.03
CA ALA A 67 -2.28 17.83 -2.89
C ALA A 67 -1.21 18.88 -3.24
N TYR A 68 -1.62 19.97 -3.90
CA TYR A 68 -0.75 21.12 -4.24
C TYR A 68 -0.53 22.10 -3.08
N PHE A 69 -0.78 21.71 -1.84
CA PHE A 69 -0.47 22.57 -0.70
C PHE A 69 1.00 22.43 -0.31
N PHE A 70 1.68 23.57 -0.19
CA PHE A 70 3.02 23.59 0.36
C PHE A 70 2.95 23.17 1.83
N PRO A 71 3.83 22.26 2.28
CA PRO A 71 3.89 21.91 3.68
C PRO A 71 4.23 23.17 4.50
N PRO A 72 3.65 23.34 5.71
CA PRO A 72 3.94 24.47 6.57
C PRO A 72 5.45 24.67 6.79
N PRO A 73 5.92 25.91 7.00
CA PRO A 73 7.30 26.14 7.39
C PRO A 73 7.58 25.33 8.67
N ARG A 74 8.65 24.55 8.67
CA ARG A 74 9.05 23.58 9.72
C ARG A 74 8.36 22.21 9.73
N PHE A 75 7.44 21.90 8.80
CA PHE A 75 6.79 20.57 8.75
C PHE A 75 7.79 19.41 8.64
N ARG A 76 8.84 19.58 7.81
CA ARG A 76 9.92 18.59 7.64
C ARG A 76 10.89 18.52 8.82
N PHE A 77 10.87 19.52 9.70
CA PHE A 77 11.78 19.62 10.85
C PHE A 77 11.11 19.16 12.16
N MET A 78 9.78 18.96 12.17
CA MET A 78 9.13 18.25 13.27
C MET A 78 9.61 16.79 13.26
N ARG A 79 10.43 16.42 14.24
CA ARG A 79 10.75 15.03 14.54
C ARG A 79 9.48 14.33 15.00
N ARG A 80 8.83 13.61 14.09
CA ARG A 80 7.72 12.71 14.41
C ARG A 80 8.27 11.31 14.57
N SER A 81 7.68 10.52 15.46
CA SER A 81 7.98 9.10 15.56
C SER A 81 7.58 8.41 14.26
N PRO A 82 8.49 7.72 13.56
CA PRO A 82 8.17 7.10 12.28
C PRO A 82 7.09 6.02 12.44
N PHE A 83 7.12 5.26 13.55
CA PHE A 83 6.11 4.24 13.85
C PHE A 83 4.84 4.84 14.46
N SER A 84 4.95 5.51 15.60
CA SER A 84 3.78 5.84 16.41
C SER A 84 2.90 6.88 15.72
N TYR A 85 3.47 7.89 15.07
CA TYR A 85 2.68 8.92 14.37
C TYR A 85 1.81 8.34 13.24
N ARG A 86 2.23 7.25 12.61
CA ARG A 86 1.55 6.68 11.43
C ARG A 86 0.65 5.49 11.78
N VAL A 87 1.09 4.62 12.67
CA VAL A 87 0.38 3.39 13.03
C VAL A 87 -0.59 3.62 14.19
N ILE A 88 -0.21 4.46 15.15
CA ILE A 88 -0.99 4.70 16.37
C ILE A 88 -1.02 6.21 16.69
N PRO A 89 -1.76 7.02 15.90
CA PRO A 89 -1.77 8.48 16.05
C PRO A 89 -2.23 8.96 17.44
N SER A 90 -2.99 8.14 18.16
CA SER A 90 -3.46 8.42 19.53
C SER A 90 -2.35 8.51 20.57
N PHE A 91 -1.17 7.91 20.31
CA PHE A 91 -0.01 8.04 21.20
C PHE A 91 0.74 9.36 21.03
N GLY A 92 0.41 10.14 20.01
CA GLY A 92 0.98 11.47 19.82
C GLY A 92 2.47 11.48 19.49
N SER A 93 3.09 12.61 19.80
CA SER A 93 4.51 12.91 19.62
C SER A 93 5.41 12.23 20.68
N TYR A 94 6.73 12.22 20.44
CA TYR A 94 7.69 11.68 21.43
C TYR A 94 7.59 12.37 22.79
N ASP A 95 7.34 13.69 22.80
CA ASP A 95 7.21 14.46 24.02
C ASP A 95 5.95 14.05 24.80
N GLU A 96 4.84 13.83 24.09
CA GLU A 96 3.59 13.33 24.69
C GLU A 96 3.75 11.91 25.23
N GLN A 97 4.49 11.04 24.52
CA GLN A 97 4.79 9.68 25.00
C GLN A 97 5.60 9.71 26.30
N ALA A 98 6.62 10.56 26.40
CA ALA A 98 7.39 10.73 27.63
C ALA A 98 6.51 11.23 28.80
N LEU A 99 5.59 12.16 28.53
CA LEU A 99 4.61 12.62 29.53
C LEU A 99 3.66 11.50 29.96
N HIS A 100 3.21 10.65 29.04
CA HIS A 100 2.36 9.51 29.36
C HIS A 100 3.09 8.47 30.20
N GLU A 101 4.37 8.22 29.91
CA GLU A 101 5.21 7.32 30.71
C GLU A 101 5.41 7.85 32.13
N GLN A 102 5.74 9.15 32.28
CA GLN A 102 5.84 9.80 33.59
C GLN A 102 4.54 9.71 34.40
N LYS A 103 3.39 10.02 33.76
CA LYS A 103 2.07 9.86 34.39
C LYS A 103 1.83 8.44 34.85
N LEU A 104 2.19 7.44 34.02
CA LEU A 104 2.03 6.03 34.37
C LEU A 104 2.84 5.66 35.61
N GLU A 105 4.03 6.23 35.79
CA GLU A 105 4.85 5.99 36.98
C GLU A 105 4.23 6.55 38.26
N GLU A 106 3.63 7.73 38.18
CA GLU A 106 2.96 8.41 39.29
C GLU A 106 1.67 7.71 39.76
N VAL A 107 1.04 6.86 38.93
CA VAL A 107 -0.18 6.12 39.33
C VAL A 107 0.16 5.07 40.41
N LEU A 108 -0.47 5.22 41.58
CA LEU A 108 -0.41 4.28 42.69
C LEU A 108 -1.31 3.07 42.42
N CYS A 109 -0.72 1.90 42.20
CA CYS A 109 -1.45 0.63 42.06
C CYS A 109 -1.79 0.04 43.44
N ARG A 110 -3.08 -0.17 43.70
CA ARG A 110 -3.61 -0.70 44.97
C ARG A 110 -3.89 -2.19 44.88
N THR A 111 -4.34 -2.68 43.72
CA THR A 111 -4.65 -4.11 43.51
C THR A 111 -3.51 -4.84 42.79
N PRO A 112 -3.41 -6.18 42.92
CA PRO A 112 -2.44 -6.96 42.15
C PRO A 112 -2.71 -6.92 40.63
N GLU A 113 -3.97 -6.77 40.22
CA GLU A 113 -4.38 -6.64 38.82
C GLU A 113 -3.88 -5.32 38.21
N GLU A 114 -4.04 -4.20 38.92
CA GLU A 114 -3.53 -2.88 38.48
C GLU A 114 -2.00 -2.87 38.30
N LYS A 115 -1.26 -3.68 39.08
CA LYS A 115 0.19 -3.81 38.92
C LYS A 115 0.55 -4.53 37.63
N GLN A 116 -0.19 -5.58 37.28
CA GLN A 116 0.01 -6.30 36.01
C GLN A 116 -0.35 -5.41 34.82
N GLU A 117 -1.45 -4.66 34.89
CA GLU A 117 -1.83 -3.69 33.84
C GLU A 117 -0.78 -2.59 33.66
N LYS A 118 -0.23 -2.07 34.77
CA LYS A 118 0.85 -1.09 34.70
C LYS A 118 2.09 -1.68 34.05
N GLU A 119 2.43 -2.94 34.33
CA GLU A 119 3.57 -3.61 33.72
C GLU A 119 3.37 -3.90 32.23
N THR A 120 2.17 -4.29 31.80
CA THR A 120 1.85 -4.49 30.37
C THR A 120 1.84 -3.17 29.60
N LEU A 121 1.38 -2.08 30.20
CA LEU A 121 1.49 -0.75 29.59
C LEU A 121 2.96 -0.33 29.46
N LYS A 122 3.78 -0.54 30.50
CA LYS A 122 5.23 -0.27 30.42
C LYS A 122 5.91 -1.11 29.33
N SER A 123 5.55 -2.38 29.18
CA SER A 123 6.13 -3.21 28.12
C SER A 123 5.71 -2.71 26.73
N CYS A 124 4.47 -2.26 26.55
CA CYS A 124 4.00 -1.67 25.30
C CYS A 124 4.83 -0.44 24.88
N PHE A 125 5.08 0.50 25.81
CA PHE A 125 5.93 1.67 25.52
C PHE A 125 7.35 1.27 25.08
N ARG A 126 7.96 0.28 25.75
CA ARG A 126 9.29 -0.24 25.38
C ARG A 126 9.31 -0.88 23.99
N GLU A 127 8.28 -1.64 23.63
CA GLU A 127 8.20 -2.25 22.29
C GLU A 127 8.03 -1.17 21.20
N ILE A 128 7.24 -0.13 21.46
CA ILE A 128 7.11 1.02 20.54
C ILE A 128 8.47 1.72 20.34
N GLU A 129 9.26 1.90 21.41
CA GLU A 129 10.59 2.49 21.33
C GLU A 129 11.54 1.62 20.49
N LYS A 130 11.54 0.30 20.69
CA LYS A 130 12.33 -0.65 19.88
C LYS A 130 11.96 -0.58 18.41
N LEU A 131 10.67 -0.57 18.07
CA LEU A 131 10.19 -0.47 16.70
C LEU A 131 10.62 0.84 16.03
N ASN A 132 10.53 1.96 16.75
CA ASN A 132 11.04 3.24 16.27
C ASN A 132 12.56 3.20 15.99
N ASN A 133 13.34 2.55 16.87
CA ASN A 133 14.79 2.40 16.68
C ASN A 133 15.13 1.54 15.46
N TRP A 134 14.41 0.44 15.24
CA TRP A 134 14.58 -0.39 14.04
C TRP A 134 14.22 0.36 12.76
N LEU A 135 13.13 1.14 12.77
CA LEU A 135 12.76 1.96 11.63
C LEU A 135 13.82 3.02 11.32
N ASN A 136 14.34 3.71 12.33
CA ASN A 136 15.42 4.68 12.14
C ASN A 136 16.66 4.02 11.52
N PHE A 137 17.00 2.81 11.95
CA PHE A 137 18.11 2.05 11.40
C PHE A 137 17.88 1.65 9.93
N ILE A 138 16.68 1.16 9.60
CA ILE A 138 16.31 0.78 8.23
C ILE A 138 16.37 2.01 7.32
N VAL A 139 15.75 3.13 7.73
CA VAL A 139 15.78 4.40 6.98
C VAL A 139 17.22 4.88 6.79
N GLY A 140 18.06 4.79 7.84
CA GLY A 140 19.47 5.13 7.75
C GLY A 140 20.23 4.28 6.74
N ARG A 141 20.02 2.97 6.72
CA ARG A 141 20.62 2.06 5.72
C ARG A 141 20.12 2.35 4.31
N VAL A 142 18.82 2.58 4.13
CA VAL A 142 18.25 2.96 2.82
C VAL A 142 18.90 4.25 2.31
N GLY A 143 19.10 5.24 3.18
CA GLY A 143 19.83 6.46 2.85
C GLY A 143 21.27 6.20 2.37
N GLN A 144 21.99 5.28 3.01
CA GLN A 144 23.35 4.88 2.60
C GLN A 144 23.36 4.18 1.23
N PHE A 145 22.38 3.31 0.95
CA PHE A 145 22.26 2.65 -0.35
C PHE A 145 21.89 3.59 -1.50
N LEU A 146 21.09 4.63 -1.21
CA LEU A 146 20.72 5.66 -2.20
C LEU A 146 21.85 6.67 -2.48
N GLN A 147 22.81 6.80 -1.55
CA GLN A 147 23.99 7.67 -1.70
C GLN A 147 25.14 7.05 -2.53
N GLY A 148 24.91 5.90 -3.18
CA GLY A 148 25.87 5.23 -4.06
C GLY A 148 26.64 6.18 -4.98
#